data_AF-A0A256YGD7-F1
#
_entry.id   AF-A0A256YGD7-F1
#
_cell.length_a   1.000
_cell.length_b   1.000
_cell.length_c   1.000
_cell.angle_alpha   90.00
_cell.angle_beta   90.00
_cell.angle_gamma   90.00
#
_symmetry.space_group_name_H-M   'P 1'
#
loop_
_entity.id
_entity.type
_entity.pdbx_description
1 polymer ?
#
loop_
_entity_poly.entity_id
_entity_poly.type
_entity_poly.pdbx_seq_one_letter_code
_entity_poly.pdbx_strand_id
1 'polypeptide(L)'
;MELLVIAFYLSVLTYYLGVLIQMLPIPFYGVKKWAPQLMVDSVFSAILVFSYSLIQWIIDYLGHILGVDWNAYYQWFFNEINFVISTILTLKFIGMGLSSIGLNFLANSLISPLISSLTYLLVFLITFSLFVSIIVTLSPTLIALGILLHALPFRLARSSGATILAVVIVFSIGAPLMPQFIELISSHTSLTNTINYGYVPAYITVYDLKGTPLPYYLYEIYDENNTLLARYLADEKGLVNASSLFKGVPYNRQSITISLAGYIYKTIYDPRNESISKIANITYKLDNIVSVKTLRLLAFFNEEKAVYNEATENSVSLTIDSSQNTYVVLIGLKSDDLILHVDRVQVTPNERYEYEWGGVEFKAYKYYLKPGKHIIQASFIGSDRDKPYFKEIYYARDTLKININEPLSMIYPVAILIYRLFIAPTVYFSILFSSSLALSRLLGGSSSKIAHVLVSGV
;
A
#
# COMPACT_ATOMS: atom_id res chain seq x y z
N MET A 1 -4.39 -38.85 -13.05
CA MET A 1 -4.66 -40.30 -13.07
C MET A 1 -4.49 -40.87 -14.47
N GLU A 2 -5.23 -40.36 -15.48
CA GLU A 2 -5.14 -40.88 -16.85
C GLU A 2 -3.72 -40.81 -17.47
N LEU A 3 -2.98 -39.70 -17.24
CA LEU A 3 -1.60 -39.55 -17.75
C LEU A 3 -0.64 -40.62 -17.19
N LEU A 4 -0.80 -41.02 -15.92
CA LEU A 4 0.05 -42.05 -15.31
C LEU A 4 -0.27 -43.44 -15.85
N VAL A 5 -1.55 -43.72 -16.12
CA VAL A 5 -1.99 -44.97 -16.76
C VAL A 5 -1.42 -45.06 -18.17
N ILE A 6 -1.48 -43.97 -18.94
CA ILE A 6 -0.88 -43.89 -20.28
C ILE A 6 0.65 -44.09 -20.20
N ALA A 7 1.32 -43.45 -19.24
CA ALA A 7 2.75 -43.62 -19.02
C ALA A 7 3.13 -45.08 -18.70
N PHE A 8 2.32 -45.78 -17.90
CA PHE A 8 2.52 -47.20 -17.60
C PHE A 8 2.36 -48.07 -18.85
N TYR A 9 1.30 -47.88 -19.64
CA TYR A 9 1.11 -48.64 -20.88
C TYR A 9 2.20 -48.36 -21.92
N LEU A 10 2.70 -47.12 -22.01
CA LEU A 10 3.84 -46.77 -22.85
C LEU A 10 5.13 -47.47 -22.40
N SER A 11 5.36 -47.57 -21.09
CA SER A 11 6.46 -48.34 -20.54
C SER A 11 6.35 -49.83 -20.92
N VAL A 12 5.19 -50.44 -20.72
CA VAL A 12 4.94 -51.85 -21.08
C VAL A 12 5.11 -52.09 -22.59
N LEU A 13 4.59 -51.20 -23.43
CA LEU A 13 4.77 -51.24 -24.88
C LEU A 13 6.27 -51.18 -25.26
N THR A 14 7.02 -50.29 -24.63
CA THR A 14 8.47 -50.13 -24.84
C THR A 14 9.22 -51.41 -24.47
N TYR A 15 8.82 -52.09 -23.39
CA TYR A 15 9.38 -53.38 -22.99
C TYR A 15 9.13 -54.46 -24.06
N TYR A 16 7.88 -54.60 -24.51
CA TYR A 16 7.52 -55.60 -25.54
C TYR A 16 8.20 -55.32 -26.88
N LEU A 17 8.34 -54.05 -27.28
CA LEU A 17 9.13 -53.68 -28.46
C LEU A 17 10.59 -54.13 -28.32
N GLY A 18 11.19 -53.95 -27.14
CA GLY A 18 12.53 -54.45 -26.85
C GLY A 18 12.65 -55.97 -26.99
N VAL A 19 11.70 -56.73 -26.43
CA VAL A 19 11.65 -58.20 -26.55
C VAL A 19 11.52 -58.65 -28.01
N LEU A 20 10.62 -58.01 -28.78
CA LEU A 20 10.41 -58.34 -30.20
C LEU A 20 11.67 -58.08 -31.03
N ILE A 21 12.36 -56.97 -30.81
CA ILE A 21 13.63 -56.65 -31.48
C ILE A 21 14.70 -57.67 -31.14
N GLN A 22 14.73 -58.18 -29.89
CA GLN A 22 15.68 -59.21 -29.48
C GLN A 22 15.40 -60.56 -30.15
N MET A 23 14.11 -60.92 -30.30
CA MET A 23 13.67 -62.19 -30.88
C MET A 23 13.79 -62.24 -32.41
N LEU A 24 13.86 -61.08 -33.08
CA LEU A 24 13.98 -61.02 -34.54
C LEU A 24 15.26 -61.72 -35.04
N PRO A 25 15.14 -62.63 -36.04
CA PRO A 25 16.29 -63.34 -36.64
C PRO A 25 17.04 -62.45 -37.63
N ILE A 26 17.35 -61.22 -37.22
CA ILE A 26 18.04 -60.22 -38.05
C ILE A 26 19.51 -60.10 -37.58
N PRO A 27 20.50 -60.20 -38.48
CA PRO A 27 21.93 -60.13 -38.15
C PRO A 27 22.47 -58.68 -38.07
N PHE A 28 21.62 -57.67 -37.83
CA PHE A 28 22.06 -56.28 -37.68
C PHE A 28 22.35 -55.96 -36.20
N TYR A 29 23.63 -55.94 -35.85
CA TYR A 29 24.11 -55.62 -34.50
C TYR A 29 23.58 -54.28 -33.97
N GLY A 30 23.48 -53.27 -34.85
CA GLY A 30 22.97 -51.95 -34.50
C GLY A 30 21.53 -51.97 -33.96
N VAL A 31 20.64 -52.75 -34.59
CA VAL A 31 19.22 -52.87 -34.19
C VAL A 31 19.10 -53.73 -32.92
N LYS A 32 19.86 -54.81 -32.82
CA LYS A 32 19.87 -55.66 -31.62
C LYS A 32 20.40 -54.97 -30.37
N LYS A 33 21.28 -53.97 -30.51
CA LYS A 33 21.74 -53.17 -29.36
C LYS A 33 20.62 -52.35 -28.71
N TRP A 34 19.56 -52.03 -29.45
CA TRP A 34 18.46 -51.20 -28.95
C TRP A 34 17.48 -52.00 -28.08
N ALA A 35 17.36 -53.32 -28.32
CA ALA A 35 16.49 -54.20 -27.55
C ALA A 35 16.76 -54.16 -26.03
N PRO A 36 17.98 -54.47 -25.53
CA PRO A 36 18.25 -54.42 -24.09
C PRO A 36 18.11 -53.00 -23.53
N GLN A 37 18.40 -51.97 -24.33
CA GLN A 37 18.25 -50.58 -23.91
C GLN A 37 16.76 -50.19 -23.69
N LEU A 38 15.87 -50.61 -24.60
CA LEU A 38 14.43 -50.39 -24.47
C LEU A 38 13.82 -51.17 -23.28
N MET A 39 14.30 -52.40 -23.04
CA MET A 39 13.88 -53.19 -21.89
C MET A 39 14.30 -52.55 -20.56
N VAL A 40 15.52 -52.00 -20.48
CA VAL A 40 15.98 -51.27 -19.29
C VAL A 40 15.18 -49.97 -19.10
N ASP A 41 14.99 -49.20 -20.17
CA ASP A 41 14.30 -47.91 -20.11
C ASP A 41 12.82 -48.04 -19.72
N SER A 42 12.16 -49.09 -20.17
CA SER A 42 10.77 -49.39 -19.78
C SER A 42 10.66 -49.70 -18.29
N VAL A 43 11.55 -50.54 -17.74
CA VAL A 43 11.60 -50.83 -16.30
C VAL A 43 11.82 -49.53 -15.49
N PHE A 44 12.77 -48.68 -15.89
CA PHE A 44 12.96 -47.38 -15.24
C PHE A 44 11.72 -46.48 -15.28
N SER A 45 11.02 -46.47 -16.42
CA SER A 45 9.81 -45.67 -16.58
C SER A 45 8.65 -46.20 -15.73
N ALA A 46 8.51 -47.53 -15.60
CA ALA A 46 7.54 -48.14 -14.70
C ALA A 46 7.84 -47.78 -13.23
N ILE A 47 9.11 -47.86 -12.81
CA ILE A 47 9.54 -47.45 -11.47
C ILE A 47 9.19 -45.98 -11.21
N LEU A 48 9.41 -45.08 -12.17
CA LEU A 48 9.04 -43.67 -12.05
C LEU A 48 7.52 -43.47 -11.89
N VAL A 49 6.70 -44.23 -12.62
CA VAL A 49 5.23 -44.18 -12.47
C VAL A 49 4.83 -44.58 -11.04
N PHE A 50 5.39 -45.67 -10.51
CA PHE A 50 5.12 -46.10 -9.12
C PHE A 50 5.68 -45.14 -8.09
N SER A 51 6.73 -44.38 -8.44
CA SER A 51 7.36 -43.39 -7.56
C SER A 51 6.64 -42.04 -7.56
N TYR A 52 5.57 -41.84 -8.33
CA TYR A 52 4.86 -40.54 -8.42
C TYR A 52 4.48 -39.98 -7.05
N SER A 53 3.79 -40.76 -6.22
CA SER A 53 3.37 -40.31 -4.88
C SER A 53 4.57 -40.08 -3.96
N LEU A 54 5.64 -40.86 -4.11
CA LEU A 54 6.88 -40.68 -3.36
C LEU A 54 7.59 -39.37 -3.75
N ILE A 55 7.60 -39.01 -5.03
CA ILE A 55 8.15 -37.73 -5.51
C ILE A 55 7.38 -36.56 -4.88
N GLN A 56 6.05 -36.61 -4.87
CA GLN A 56 5.23 -35.57 -4.22
C GLN A 56 5.51 -35.48 -2.73
N TRP A 57 5.55 -36.62 -2.04
CA TRP A 57 5.87 -36.67 -0.62
C TRP A 57 7.26 -36.10 -0.31
N ILE A 58 8.27 -36.37 -1.15
CA ILE A 58 9.63 -35.80 -0.99
C ILE A 58 9.61 -34.27 -1.16
N ILE A 59 8.86 -33.75 -2.13
CA ILE A 59 8.73 -32.30 -2.34
C ILE A 59 8.17 -31.64 -1.07
N ASP A 60 7.08 -32.18 -0.53
CA ASP A 60 6.44 -31.64 0.67
C ASP A 60 7.35 -31.77 1.90
N TYR A 61 7.99 -32.93 2.08
CA TYR A 61 8.91 -33.20 3.19
C TYR A 61 10.13 -32.26 3.17
N LEU A 62 10.79 -32.10 2.02
CA LEU A 62 11.92 -31.17 1.87
C LEU A 62 11.47 -29.72 2.06
N GLY A 63 10.28 -29.36 1.56
CA GLY A 63 9.69 -28.05 1.77
C GLY A 63 9.52 -27.74 3.27
N HIS A 64 8.97 -28.67 4.04
CA HIS A 64 8.79 -28.49 5.48
C HIS A 64 10.11 -28.35 6.24
N ILE A 65 11.15 -29.13 5.89
CA ILE A 65 12.48 -29.01 6.53
C ILE A 65 13.11 -27.64 6.25
N LEU A 66 12.94 -27.12 5.05
CA LEU A 66 13.48 -25.83 4.63
C LEU A 66 12.64 -24.64 5.11
N GLY A 67 11.55 -24.87 5.84
CA GLY A 67 10.68 -23.82 6.34
C GLY A 67 9.86 -23.12 5.24
N VAL A 68 9.54 -23.85 4.17
CA VAL A 68 8.73 -23.35 3.05
C VAL A 68 7.31 -23.03 3.51
N ASP A 69 6.89 -21.77 3.34
CA ASP A 69 5.53 -21.31 3.55
C ASP A 69 5.03 -20.50 2.33
N TRP A 70 4.12 -21.11 1.56
CA TRP A 70 3.48 -20.46 0.42
C TRP A 70 2.64 -19.25 0.81
N ASN A 71 2.00 -19.27 1.97
CA ASN A 71 1.21 -18.13 2.43
C ASN A 71 2.11 -16.93 2.73
N ALA A 72 3.26 -17.17 3.38
CA ALA A 72 4.28 -16.13 3.59
C ALA A 72 4.78 -15.54 2.26
N TYR A 73 5.04 -16.39 1.26
CA TYR A 73 5.40 -15.94 -0.09
C TYR A 73 4.34 -15.02 -0.72
N TYR A 74 3.06 -15.41 -0.68
CA TYR A 74 1.98 -14.60 -1.26
C TYR A 74 1.81 -13.27 -0.52
N GLN A 75 1.85 -13.27 0.82
CA GLN A 75 1.77 -12.05 1.62
C GLN A 75 2.92 -11.09 1.31
N TRP A 76 4.15 -11.59 1.28
CA TRP A 76 5.32 -10.81 0.88
C TRP A 76 5.11 -10.21 -0.52
N PHE A 77 4.68 -11.01 -1.49
CA PHE A 77 4.47 -10.56 -2.86
C PHE A 77 3.40 -9.45 -2.99
N PHE A 78 2.26 -9.60 -2.29
CA PHE A 78 1.21 -8.58 -2.26
C PHE A 78 1.71 -7.27 -1.63
N ASN A 79 2.50 -7.35 -0.56
CA ASN A 79 3.09 -6.17 0.06
C ASN A 79 4.04 -5.44 -0.88
N GLU A 80 4.89 -6.16 -1.61
CA GLU A 80 5.80 -5.55 -2.58
C GLU A 80 5.07 -4.92 -3.77
N ILE A 81 4.01 -5.55 -4.29
CA ILE A 81 3.15 -4.94 -5.33
C ILE A 81 2.53 -3.64 -4.81
N ASN A 82 1.93 -3.67 -3.62
CA ASN A 82 1.27 -2.51 -3.03
C ASN A 82 2.26 -1.35 -2.86
N PHE A 83 3.49 -1.66 -2.47
CA PHE A 83 4.57 -0.69 -2.32
C PHE A 83 5.01 -0.06 -3.66
N VAL A 84 5.11 -0.85 -4.72
CA VAL A 84 5.41 -0.34 -6.07
C VAL A 84 4.26 0.55 -6.58
N ILE A 85 3.01 0.12 -6.40
CA ILE A 85 1.82 0.91 -6.77
C ILE A 85 1.81 2.25 -6.02
N SER A 86 2.03 2.24 -4.70
CA SER A 86 2.04 3.48 -3.92
C SER A 86 3.12 4.44 -4.41
N THR A 87 4.31 3.93 -4.72
CA THR A 87 5.42 4.73 -5.25
C THR A 87 5.09 5.35 -6.61
N ILE A 88 4.48 4.59 -7.52
CA ILE A 88 3.98 5.11 -8.81
C ILE A 88 2.98 6.24 -8.59
N LEU A 89 2.04 6.07 -7.67
CA LEU A 89 1.01 7.07 -7.38
C LEU A 89 1.63 8.35 -6.81
N THR A 90 2.55 8.23 -5.86
CA THR A 90 3.30 9.39 -5.34
C THR A 90 4.03 10.14 -6.44
N LEU A 91 4.73 9.43 -7.33
CA LEU A 91 5.38 10.07 -8.48
C LEU A 91 4.39 10.72 -9.44
N LYS A 92 3.24 10.08 -9.71
CA LYS A 92 2.17 10.69 -10.54
C LYS A 92 1.65 11.97 -9.91
N PHE A 93 1.46 12.02 -8.60
CA PHE A 93 1.06 13.24 -7.91
C PHE A 93 2.11 14.33 -8.00
N ILE A 94 3.39 13.97 -7.83
CA ILE A 94 4.50 14.91 -8.02
C ILE A 94 4.49 15.46 -9.46
N GLY A 95 4.34 14.58 -10.45
CA GLY A 95 4.24 14.96 -11.87
C GLY A 95 3.07 15.89 -12.17
N MET A 96 1.87 15.59 -11.63
CA MET A 96 0.69 16.45 -11.76
C MET A 96 0.90 17.81 -11.09
N GLY A 97 1.49 17.83 -9.90
CA GLY A 97 1.81 19.09 -9.19
C GLY A 97 2.86 19.93 -9.89
N LEU A 98 3.88 19.31 -10.50
CA LEU A 98 4.84 20.03 -11.35
C LEU A 98 4.16 20.60 -12.59
N SER A 99 3.23 19.84 -13.19
CA SER A 99 2.53 20.29 -14.39
C SER A 99 1.62 21.50 -14.15
N SER A 100 0.97 21.57 -12.98
CA SER A 100 0.07 22.66 -12.63
C SER A 100 0.79 23.98 -12.32
N ILE A 101 2.09 23.93 -12.00
CA ILE A 101 2.94 25.11 -11.71
C ILE A 101 3.74 25.53 -12.96
N GLY A 102 3.49 24.90 -14.12
CA GLY A 102 4.19 25.21 -15.38
C GLY A 102 5.56 24.56 -15.53
N LEU A 103 5.93 23.63 -14.63
CA LEU A 103 7.17 22.85 -14.69
C LEU A 103 6.99 21.52 -15.45
N ASN A 104 6.21 21.57 -16.53
CA ASN A 104 5.89 20.40 -17.38
C ASN A 104 7.13 19.66 -17.88
N PHE A 105 8.23 20.38 -18.11
CA PHE A 105 9.48 19.79 -18.59
C PHE A 105 10.07 18.78 -17.58
N LEU A 106 10.01 19.05 -16.27
CA LEU A 106 10.49 18.14 -15.22
C LEU A 106 9.56 16.94 -15.03
N ALA A 107 8.25 17.16 -15.11
CA ALA A 107 7.27 16.08 -15.06
C ALA A 107 7.52 15.08 -16.20
N ASN A 108 7.80 15.58 -17.41
CA ASN A 108 8.03 14.74 -18.58
C ASN A 108 9.44 14.13 -18.63
N SER A 109 10.47 14.84 -18.18
CA SER A 109 11.86 14.37 -18.30
C SER A 109 12.35 13.51 -17.13
N LEU A 110 11.85 13.74 -15.91
CA LEU A 110 12.30 13.03 -14.71
C LEU A 110 11.24 12.07 -14.18
N ILE A 111 10.01 12.56 -14.01
CA ILE A 111 8.97 11.78 -13.32
C ILE A 111 8.40 10.69 -14.23
N SER A 112 8.10 11.02 -15.49
CA SER A 112 7.51 10.07 -16.44
C SER A 112 8.39 8.82 -16.68
N PRO A 113 9.71 8.91 -16.89
CA PRO A 113 10.57 7.73 -17.01
C PRO A 113 10.61 6.87 -15.75
N LEU A 114 10.58 7.47 -14.56
CA LEU A 114 10.55 6.73 -13.28
C LEU A 114 9.23 5.96 -13.13
N ILE A 115 8.10 6.59 -13.44
CA ILE A 115 6.79 5.93 -13.46
C ILE A 115 6.78 4.78 -14.47
N SER A 116 7.30 5.00 -15.67
CA SER A 116 7.39 3.97 -16.70
C SER A 116 8.22 2.77 -16.23
N SER A 117 9.39 3.03 -15.64
CA SER A 117 10.27 1.98 -15.09
C SER A 117 9.59 1.16 -13.99
N LEU A 118 8.91 1.82 -13.04
CA LEU A 118 8.14 1.14 -12.00
C LEU A 118 6.94 0.37 -12.56
N THR A 119 6.32 0.87 -13.64
CA THR A 119 5.21 0.17 -14.32
C THR A 119 5.72 -1.11 -14.97
N TYR A 120 6.88 -1.07 -15.64
CA TYR A 120 7.52 -2.28 -16.17
C TYR A 120 7.91 -3.26 -15.07
N LEU A 121 8.41 -2.76 -13.93
CA LEU A 121 8.72 -3.57 -12.76
C LEU A 121 7.46 -4.25 -12.21
N LEU A 122 6.33 -3.54 -12.14
CA LEU A 122 5.06 -4.09 -11.70
C LEU A 122 4.56 -5.19 -12.66
N VAL A 123 4.64 -4.95 -13.97
CA VAL A 123 4.30 -5.97 -14.97
C VAL A 123 5.20 -7.19 -14.82
N PHE A 124 6.50 -7.00 -14.62
CA PHE A 124 7.45 -8.10 -14.36
C PHE A 124 7.07 -8.90 -13.11
N LEU A 125 6.75 -8.24 -11.99
CA LEU A 125 6.36 -8.94 -10.76
C LEU A 125 5.09 -9.77 -10.97
N ILE A 126 4.08 -9.22 -11.63
CA ILE A 126 2.82 -9.92 -11.92
C ILE A 126 3.07 -11.12 -12.83
N THR A 127 3.80 -10.96 -13.93
CA THR A 127 4.09 -12.08 -14.85
C THR A 127 4.93 -13.16 -14.17
N PHE A 128 5.90 -12.76 -13.34
CA PHE A 128 6.71 -13.67 -12.54
C PHE A 128 5.86 -14.49 -11.56
N SER A 129 4.97 -13.84 -10.83
CA SER A 129 4.11 -14.53 -9.87
C SER A 129 3.11 -15.46 -10.53
N LEU A 130 2.56 -15.07 -11.69
CA LEU A 130 1.72 -15.96 -12.50
C LEU A 130 2.51 -17.20 -12.94
N PHE A 131 3.74 -17.04 -13.39
CA PHE A 131 4.60 -18.17 -13.76
C PHE A 131 4.81 -19.14 -12.59
N VAL A 132 5.19 -18.63 -11.42
CA VAL A 132 5.39 -19.46 -10.21
C VAL A 132 4.08 -20.15 -9.80
N SER A 133 2.98 -19.42 -9.76
CA SER A 133 1.66 -19.94 -9.37
C SER A 133 1.19 -21.06 -10.30
N ILE A 134 1.46 -20.93 -11.61
CA ILE A 134 1.14 -21.96 -12.61
C ILE A 134 1.92 -23.25 -12.31
N ILE A 135 3.24 -23.15 -12.04
CA ILE A 135 4.06 -24.33 -11.74
C ILE A 135 3.53 -25.08 -10.51
N VAL A 136 3.16 -24.35 -9.47
CA VAL A 136 2.74 -24.93 -8.19
C VAL A 136 1.37 -25.56 -8.30
N THR A 137 0.41 -24.82 -8.85
CA THR A 137 -0.98 -25.29 -8.99
C THR A 137 -1.05 -26.50 -9.92
N LEU A 138 -0.24 -26.52 -10.98
CA LEU A 138 -0.15 -27.63 -11.92
C LEU A 138 0.96 -28.63 -11.58
N SER A 139 1.58 -28.55 -10.40
CA SER A 139 2.69 -29.44 -10.04
C SER A 139 2.33 -30.93 -10.19
N PRO A 140 1.18 -31.42 -9.68
CA PRO A 140 0.77 -32.82 -9.88
C PRO A 140 0.65 -33.23 -11.35
N THR A 141 0.07 -32.35 -12.19
CA THR A 141 -0.14 -32.65 -13.61
C THR A 141 1.15 -32.56 -14.40
N LEU A 142 2.04 -31.62 -14.08
CA LEU A 142 3.35 -31.48 -14.69
C LEU A 142 4.31 -32.61 -14.31
N ILE A 143 4.27 -33.12 -13.07
CA ILE A 143 5.03 -34.33 -12.68
C ILE A 143 4.52 -35.54 -13.49
N ALA A 144 3.21 -35.73 -13.57
CA ALA A 144 2.62 -36.83 -14.35
C ALA A 144 2.97 -36.71 -15.85
N LEU A 145 2.95 -35.51 -16.42
CA LEU A 145 3.37 -35.24 -17.79
C LEU A 145 4.87 -35.50 -17.99
N GLY A 146 5.71 -35.11 -17.03
CA GLY A 146 7.14 -35.38 -17.03
C GLY A 146 7.43 -36.89 -17.05
N ILE A 147 6.72 -37.66 -16.24
CA ILE A 147 6.81 -39.14 -16.22
C ILE A 147 6.33 -39.74 -17.56
N LEU A 148 5.23 -39.23 -18.13
CA LEU A 148 4.72 -39.68 -19.43
C LEU A 148 5.75 -39.46 -20.54
N LEU A 149 6.33 -38.26 -20.63
CA LEU A 149 7.36 -37.95 -21.62
C LEU A 149 8.63 -38.78 -21.41
N HIS A 150 8.95 -39.10 -20.16
CA HIS A 150 10.05 -40.01 -19.83
C HIS A 150 9.76 -41.46 -20.27
N ALA A 151 8.51 -41.88 -20.27
CA ALA A 151 8.07 -43.23 -20.67
C ALA A 151 7.93 -43.43 -22.20
N LEU A 152 8.12 -42.38 -23.01
CA LEU A 152 8.03 -42.50 -24.46
C LEU A 152 9.15 -43.41 -25.02
N PRO A 153 8.83 -44.31 -25.97
CA PRO A 153 9.78 -45.26 -26.54
C PRO A 153 10.93 -44.53 -27.26
N PHE A 154 12.06 -45.22 -27.40
CA PHE A 154 13.26 -44.71 -28.07
C PHE A 154 13.87 -43.44 -27.43
N ARG A 155 13.47 -43.11 -26.20
CA ARG A 155 13.93 -41.91 -25.46
C ARG A 155 13.61 -40.58 -26.16
N LEU A 156 12.61 -40.54 -27.05
CA LEU A 156 12.32 -39.37 -27.89
C LEU A 156 12.10 -38.08 -27.09
N ALA A 157 11.43 -38.17 -25.95
CA ALA A 157 11.15 -37.02 -25.08
C ALA A 157 11.73 -37.16 -23.67
N ARG A 158 12.67 -38.09 -23.46
CA ARG A 158 13.19 -38.40 -22.11
C ARG A 158 13.84 -37.18 -21.45
N SER A 159 14.60 -36.41 -22.22
CA SER A 159 15.21 -35.18 -21.73
C SER A 159 14.16 -34.13 -21.34
N SER A 160 13.09 -34.00 -22.13
CA SER A 160 12.00 -33.05 -21.89
C SER A 160 11.20 -33.43 -20.65
N GLY A 161 10.92 -34.72 -20.48
CA GLY A 161 10.27 -35.26 -19.29
C GLY A 161 11.09 -35.01 -18.03
N ALA A 162 12.40 -35.31 -18.07
CA ALA A 162 13.31 -35.04 -16.97
C ALA A 162 13.44 -33.54 -16.65
N THR A 163 13.44 -32.64 -17.65
CA THR A 163 13.46 -31.20 -17.40
C THR A 163 12.19 -30.70 -16.73
N ILE A 164 11.02 -31.14 -17.17
CA ILE A 164 9.74 -30.74 -16.57
C ILE A 164 9.68 -31.21 -15.11
N LEU A 165 10.05 -32.47 -14.87
CA LEU A 165 10.05 -33.06 -13.53
C LEU A 165 11.00 -32.30 -12.61
N ALA A 166 12.22 -31.99 -13.07
CA ALA A 166 13.20 -31.25 -12.29
C ALA A 166 12.78 -29.80 -12.01
N VAL A 167 12.22 -29.09 -12.99
CA VAL A 167 11.71 -27.73 -12.82
C VAL A 167 10.62 -27.72 -11.76
N VAL A 168 9.65 -28.64 -11.84
CA VAL A 168 8.57 -28.69 -10.84
C VAL A 168 9.11 -28.94 -9.44
N ILE A 169 10.00 -29.93 -9.25
CA ILE A 169 10.60 -30.21 -7.94
C ILE A 169 11.30 -28.97 -7.38
N VAL A 170 12.21 -28.39 -8.17
CA VAL A 170 13.06 -27.28 -7.69
C VAL A 170 12.23 -26.03 -7.44
N PHE A 171 11.27 -25.71 -8.30
CA PHE A 171 10.42 -24.52 -8.12
C PHE A 171 9.40 -24.69 -7.01
N SER A 172 8.86 -25.89 -6.79
CA SER A 172 7.94 -26.16 -5.67
C SER A 172 8.62 -26.00 -4.31
N ILE A 173 9.93 -26.26 -4.22
CA ILE A 173 10.70 -26.10 -2.98
C ILE A 173 11.31 -24.69 -2.89
N GLY A 174 11.88 -24.21 -3.99
CA GLY A 174 12.70 -23.00 -4.01
C GLY A 174 11.91 -21.69 -4.12
N ALA A 175 10.88 -21.61 -4.94
CA ALA A 175 10.19 -20.33 -5.17
C ALA A 175 9.68 -19.64 -3.90
N PRO A 176 9.14 -20.36 -2.89
CA PRO A 176 8.72 -19.76 -1.61
C PRO A 176 9.85 -19.16 -0.77
N LEU A 177 11.10 -19.57 -0.99
CA LEU A 177 12.27 -19.09 -0.25
C LEU A 177 12.84 -17.80 -0.84
N MET A 178 12.31 -17.34 -1.97
CA MET A 178 12.73 -16.10 -2.63
C MET A 178 12.68 -14.85 -1.72
N PRO A 179 11.64 -14.63 -0.89
CA PRO A 179 11.60 -13.48 0.02
C PRO A 179 12.83 -13.42 0.94
N GLN A 180 13.20 -14.55 1.54
CA GLN A 180 14.35 -14.65 2.44
C GLN A 180 15.67 -14.38 1.69
N PHE A 181 15.79 -14.89 0.47
CA PHE A 181 16.95 -14.61 -0.39
C PHE A 181 17.08 -13.12 -0.72
N ILE A 182 15.97 -12.47 -1.08
CA ILE A 182 15.96 -11.04 -1.40
C ILE A 182 16.32 -10.22 -0.16
N GLU A 183 15.76 -10.53 1.00
CA GLU A 183 16.09 -9.87 2.26
C GLU A 183 17.58 -9.99 2.60
N LEU A 184 18.15 -11.19 2.47
CA LEU A 184 19.58 -11.42 2.71
C LEU A 184 20.47 -10.50 1.84
N ILE A 185 20.17 -10.40 0.54
CA ILE A 185 20.99 -9.63 -0.41
C ILE A 185 20.71 -8.12 -0.33
N SER A 186 19.48 -7.74 0.00
CA SER A 186 19.04 -6.33 0.07
C SER A 186 19.37 -5.65 1.42
N SER A 187 19.74 -6.41 2.45
CA SER A 187 19.98 -5.96 3.83
C SER A 187 21.03 -4.86 4.04
N HIS A 188 21.77 -4.46 3.00
CA HIS A 188 22.81 -3.43 3.06
C HIS A 188 22.36 -2.05 2.53
N THR A 189 21.11 -1.90 2.12
CA THR A 189 20.50 -0.59 1.87
C THR A 189 19.57 -0.23 3.01
N SER A 190 20.14 0.28 4.11
CA SER A 190 19.39 0.89 5.20
C SER A 190 18.69 2.17 4.73
N LEU A 191 17.55 2.01 4.07
CA LEU A 191 16.42 2.95 4.14
C LEU A 191 15.57 2.57 5.36
N THR A 192 16.22 2.45 6.51
CA THR A 192 15.52 2.32 7.79
C THR A 192 14.69 3.60 7.99
N ASN A 193 13.36 3.44 7.98
CA ASN A 193 12.33 4.39 8.42
C ASN A 193 11.79 5.43 7.44
N THR A 194 11.99 5.27 6.13
CA THR A 194 11.31 6.15 5.17
C THR A 194 10.62 5.33 4.10
N ILE A 195 9.42 5.75 3.72
CA ILE A 195 8.56 5.18 2.68
C ILE A 195 7.60 4.08 3.20
N ASN A 196 6.80 4.37 4.24
CA ASN A 196 5.48 3.73 4.38
C ASN A 196 4.37 4.76 4.57
N TYR A 197 4.50 5.86 3.84
CA TYR A 197 3.62 7.00 3.95
C TYR A 197 3.20 7.44 2.55
N GLY A 198 2.24 6.71 1.98
CA GLY A 198 1.36 7.31 0.99
C GLY A 198 0.74 8.59 1.58
N TYR A 199 0.44 9.58 0.75
CA TYR A 199 -0.33 10.75 1.17
C TYR A 199 -1.43 11.03 0.17
N VAL A 200 -2.52 11.60 0.67
CA VAL A 200 -3.70 11.95 -0.11
C VAL A 200 -3.74 13.47 -0.23
N PRO A 201 -3.86 14.04 -1.46
CA PRO A 201 -4.15 15.46 -1.62
C PRO A 201 -5.56 15.73 -1.11
N ALA A 202 -5.73 16.75 -0.26
CA ALA A 202 -7.02 17.03 0.35
C ALA A 202 -7.36 18.52 0.35
N TYR A 203 -8.65 18.82 0.20
CA TYR A 203 -9.26 20.03 0.70
C TYR A 203 -9.86 19.72 2.06
N ILE A 204 -9.47 20.49 3.07
CA ILE A 204 -10.01 20.33 4.42
C ILE A 204 -10.85 21.57 4.71
N THR A 205 -12.08 21.33 5.18
CA THR A 205 -12.99 22.38 5.67
C THR A 205 -13.61 21.96 6.99
N VAL A 206 -13.71 22.91 7.91
CA VAL A 206 -14.37 22.72 9.21
C VAL A 206 -15.57 23.66 9.25
N TYR A 207 -16.73 23.10 9.53
CA TYR A 207 -17.99 23.82 9.61
C TYR A 207 -18.45 23.99 11.05
N ASP A 208 -19.07 25.12 11.34
CA ASP A 208 -19.78 25.36 12.59
C ASP A 208 -21.17 24.69 12.61
N LEU A 209 -21.92 24.85 13.70
CA LEU A 209 -23.27 24.29 13.83
C LEU A 209 -24.22 24.74 12.68
N LYS A 210 -24.06 25.98 12.18
CA LYS A 210 -24.84 26.57 11.08
C LYS A 210 -24.46 26.00 9.71
N GLY A 211 -23.31 25.33 9.60
CA GLY A 211 -22.76 24.90 8.31
C GLY A 211 -21.96 26.01 7.62
N THR A 212 -21.52 27.03 8.34
CA THR A 212 -20.58 28.04 7.83
C THR A 212 -19.14 27.59 8.05
N PRO A 213 -18.25 27.77 7.06
CA PRO A 213 -16.86 27.35 7.20
C PRO A 213 -16.13 28.27 8.19
N LEU A 214 -15.42 27.66 9.13
CA LEU A 214 -14.68 28.36 10.17
C LEU A 214 -13.36 28.90 9.59
N PRO A 215 -13.10 30.22 9.65
CA PRO A 215 -11.83 30.77 9.17
C PRO A 215 -10.70 30.53 10.16
N TYR A 216 -9.47 30.47 9.66
CA TYR A 216 -8.23 30.49 10.45
C TYR A 216 -8.08 29.39 11.52
N TYR A 217 -8.78 28.27 11.45
CA TYR A 217 -8.45 27.12 12.30
C TYR A 217 -7.07 26.55 11.93
N LEU A 218 -6.37 26.07 12.95
CA LEU A 218 -5.13 25.33 12.82
C LEU A 218 -5.46 23.83 12.74
N TYR A 219 -4.95 23.17 11.72
CA TYR A 219 -5.12 21.75 11.49
C TYR A 219 -3.80 21.02 11.65
N GLU A 220 -3.68 20.20 12.68
CA GLU A 220 -2.46 19.45 13.01
C GLU A 220 -2.69 17.95 12.90
N ILE A 221 -1.74 17.25 12.31
CA ILE A 221 -1.78 15.80 12.12
C ILE A 221 -0.67 15.15 12.93
N TYR A 222 -1.02 14.14 13.71
CA TYR A 222 -0.13 13.39 14.59
C TYR A 222 -0.18 11.89 14.28
N ASP A 223 0.99 11.26 14.34
CA ASP A 223 1.11 9.80 14.21
C ASP A 223 0.64 9.07 15.49
N GLU A 224 0.57 7.73 15.43
CA GLU A 224 0.23 6.87 16.58
C GLU A 224 1.15 7.10 17.79
N ASN A 225 2.40 7.51 17.56
CA ASN A 225 3.38 7.87 18.58
C ASN A 225 3.27 9.34 19.06
N ASN A 226 2.21 10.06 18.68
CA ASN A 226 1.96 11.46 19.02
C ASN A 226 3.03 12.44 18.49
N THR A 227 3.71 12.08 17.40
CA THR A 227 4.67 12.94 16.70
C THR A 227 3.95 13.82 15.68
N LEU A 228 4.19 15.13 15.70
CA LEU A 228 3.60 16.08 14.75
C LEU A 228 4.14 15.83 13.34
N LEU A 229 3.27 15.46 12.41
CA LEU A 229 3.61 15.15 11.02
C LEU A 229 3.33 16.31 10.07
N ALA A 230 2.29 17.11 10.32
CA ALA A 230 1.94 18.24 9.48
C ALA A 230 1.11 19.26 10.24
N ARG A 231 1.19 20.52 9.81
CA ARG A 231 0.45 21.65 10.36
C ARG A 231 0.04 22.58 9.24
N TYR A 232 -1.27 22.83 9.14
CA TYR A 232 -1.87 23.69 8.13
C TYR A 232 -2.74 24.76 8.77
N LEU A 233 -2.71 25.97 8.21
CA LEU A 233 -3.58 27.07 8.63
C LEU A 233 -4.67 27.29 7.59
N ALA A 234 -5.93 27.35 8.01
CA ALA A 234 -7.05 27.66 7.14
C ALA A 234 -7.02 29.12 6.68
N ASP A 235 -7.52 29.39 5.48
CA ASP A 235 -7.66 30.75 4.96
C ASP A 235 -8.88 31.49 5.57
N GLU A 236 -9.14 32.72 5.09
CA GLU A 236 -10.29 33.54 5.49
C GLU A 236 -11.64 32.91 5.13
N LYS A 237 -11.66 31.94 4.21
CA LYS A 237 -12.86 31.22 3.79
C LYS A 237 -13.00 29.88 4.53
N GLY A 238 -12.08 29.56 5.45
CA GLY A 238 -12.06 28.30 6.18
C GLY A 238 -11.60 27.09 5.37
N LEU A 239 -10.88 27.31 4.28
CA LEU A 239 -10.33 26.27 3.43
C LEU A 239 -8.84 26.07 3.73
N VAL A 240 -8.47 24.83 4.04
CA VAL A 240 -7.08 24.39 3.98
C VAL A 240 -6.86 23.67 2.65
N ASN A 241 -6.01 24.25 1.81
CA ASN A 241 -5.58 23.61 0.57
C ASN A 241 -4.34 22.73 0.83
N ALA A 242 -4.57 21.45 1.12
CA ALA A 242 -3.53 20.43 1.24
C ALA A 242 -3.36 19.61 -0.07
N SER A 243 -3.81 20.12 -1.21
CA SER A 243 -3.65 19.48 -2.53
C SER A 243 -2.33 19.85 -3.25
N SER A 244 -1.59 20.82 -2.72
CA SER A 244 -0.35 21.29 -3.35
C SER A 244 0.80 20.28 -3.21
N LEU A 245 1.78 20.37 -4.09
CA LEU A 245 2.92 19.45 -4.24
C LEU A 245 3.66 19.07 -2.94
N PHE A 246 3.77 19.99 -2.00
CA PHE A 246 4.48 19.76 -0.73
C PHE A 246 3.54 19.44 0.45
N LYS A 247 2.23 19.63 0.26
CA LYS A 247 1.19 19.42 1.26
C LYS A 247 0.47 18.09 0.98
N GLY A 248 -0.22 17.59 1.98
CA GLY A 248 -0.95 16.32 1.88
C GLY A 248 -1.30 15.77 3.26
N VAL A 249 -2.17 14.77 3.29
CA VAL A 249 -2.56 14.06 4.51
C VAL A 249 -2.01 12.63 4.44
N PRO A 250 -1.40 12.08 5.50
CA PRO A 250 -0.92 10.69 5.50
C PRO A 250 -2.03 9.71 5.11
N TYR A 251 -1.72 8.64 4.37
CA TYR A 251 -2.66 7.59 3.94
C TYR A 251 -2.98 6.54 5.03
N ASN A 252 -2.42 6.71 6.22
CA ASN A 252 -2.71 5.86 7.37
C ASN A 252 -3.76 6.49 8.27
N ARG A 253 -4.30 5.72 9.22
CA ARG A 253 -5.14 6.26 10.30
C ARG A 253 -4.28 7.19 11.15
N GLN A 254 -4.77 8.40 11.42
CA GLN A 254 -4.01 9.44 12.11
C GLN A 254 -4.87 10.18 13.14
N SER A 255 -4.22 10.69 14.19
CA SER A 255 -4.85 11.59 15.14
C SER A 255 -4.77 13.02 14.60
N ILE A 256 -5.89 13.73 14.63
CA ILE A 256 -5.98 15.11 14.16
C ILE A 256 -6.38 15.99 15.32
N THR A 257 -5.74 17.14 15.37
CA THR A 257 -6.07 18.20 16.30
C THR A 257 -6.46 19.44 15.50
N ILE A 258 -7.69 19.89 15.69
CA ILE A 258 -8.22 21.14 15.13
C ILE A 258 -8.20 22.16 16.26
N SER A 259 -7.37 23.19 16.15
CA SER A 259 -7.33 24.29 17.10
C SER A 259 -7.96 25.55 16.52
N LEU A 260 -8.82 26.20 17.29
CA LEU A 260 -9.49 27.43 16.89
C LEU A 260 -9.55 28.38 18.08
N ALA A 261 -8.91 29.55 17.95
CA ALA A 261 -8.84 30.56 19.01
C ALA A 261 -8.46 29.98 20.38
N GLY A 262 -7.47 29.08 20.42
CA GLY A 262 -6.97 28.43 21.64
C GLY A 262 -7.76 27.20 22.11
N TYR A 263 -8.97 26.95 21.59
CA TYR A 263 -9.72 25.72 21.86
C TYR A 263 -9.20 24.58 20.99
N ILE A 264 -9.22 23.36 21.53
CA ILE A 264 -8.61 22.19 20.89
C ILE A 264 -9.67 21.09 20.74
N TYR A 265 -9.90 20.67 19.51
CA TYR A 265 -10.77 19.55 19.15
C TYR A 265 -9.92 18.40 18.62
N LYS A 266 -10.09 17.21 19.20
CA LYS A 266 -9.37 16.01 18.76
C LYS A 266 -10.32 15.10 17.99
N THR A 267 -9.85 14.62 16.85
CA THR A 267 -10.58 13.68 16.00
C THR A 267 -9.61 12.66 15.39
N ILE A 268 -10.14 11.65 14.73
CA ILE A 268 -9.36 10.63 14.04
C ILE A 268 -9.83 10.61 12.59
N TYR A 269 -8.88 10.50 11.66
CA TYR A 269 -9.16 10.33 10.24
C TYR A 269 -8.52 9.06 9.73
N ASP A 270 -9.27 8.32 8.91
CA ASP A 270 -8.80 7.13 8.22
C ASP A 270 -9.10 7.27 6.70
N PRO A 271 -8.08 7.62 5.89
CA PRO A 271 -8.24 7.82 4.45
C PRO A 271 -8.37 6.53 3.64
N ARG A 272 -8.32 5.34 4.25
CA ARG A 272 -8.44 4.05 3.52
C ARG A 272 -9.78 3.87 2.81
N ASN A 273 -10.80 4.65 3.21
CA ASN A 273 -12.13 4.65 2.59
C ASN A 273 -12.23 5.58 1.37
N GLU A 274 -11.23 6.42 1.11
CA GLU A 274 -11.24 7.38 -0.01
C GLU A 274 -10.48 6.84 -1.22
N SER A 275 -11.06 7.03 -2.42
CA SER A 275 -10.44 6.59 -3.67
C SER A 275 -9.15 7.38 -3.93
N ILE A 276 -8.02 6.68 -4.04
CA ILE A 276 -6.67 7.25 -4.16
C ILE A 276 -6.49 8.12 -5.42
N SER A 277 -7.41 8.10 -6.40
CA SER A 277 -7.30 8.87 -7.66
C SER A 277 -7.94 10.25 -7.64
N LYS A 278 -8.59 10.66 -6.55
CA LYS A 278 -9.28 11.97 -6.43
C LYS A 278 -8.71 12.80 -5.29
N ILE A 279 -8.82 14.12 -5.42
CA ILE A 279 -8.56 15.03 -4.30
C ILE A 279 -9.65 14.77 -3.24
N ALA A 280 -9.21 14.40 -2.04
CA ALA A 280 -10.07 14.16 -0.90
C ALA A 280 -10.75 15.46 -0.45
N ASN A 281 -12.03 15.40 -0.11
CA ASN A 281 -12.75 16.52 0.50
C ASN A 281 -13.07 16.14 1.93
N ILE A 282 -12.16 16.50 2.84
CA ILE A 282 -12.26 16.18 4.26
C ILE A 282 -13.08 17.28 4.93
N THR A 283 -14.24 16.91 5.48
CA THR A 283 -15.14 17.85 6.15
C THR A 283 -15.35 17.44 7.61
N TYR A 284 -15.23 18.41 8.50
CA TYR A 284 -15.57 18.26 9.92
C TYR A 284 -16.71 19.21 10.27
N LYS A 285 -17.64 18.75 11.11
CA LYS A 285 -18.67 19.61 11.68
C LYS A 285 -18.48 19.67 13.19
N LEU A 286 -18.36 20.89 13.72
CA LEU A 286 -18.28 21.16 15.15
C LEU A 286 -19.66 21.59 15.64
N ASP A 287 -20.34 20.70 16.35
CA ASP A 287 -21.73 20.92 16.77
C ASP A 287 -21.86 21.87 17.98
N ASN A 288 -20.75 22.19 18.66
CA ASN A 288 -20.73 22.96 19.89
C ASN A 288 -20.20 24.40 19.73
N ILE A 289 -20.10 24.88 18.48
CA ILE A 289 -19.58 26.21 18.17
C ILE A 289 -20.37 26.87 17.06
N VAL A 290 -20.50 28.19 17.15
CA VAL A 290 -21.11 29.04 16.12
C VAL A 290 -20.23 30.24 15.84
N SER A 291 -19.92 30.47 14.56
CA SER A 291 -19.13 31.62 14.12
C SER A 291 -20.06 32.76 13.74
N VAL A 292 -19.90 33.91 14.40
CA VAL A 292 -20.65 35.13 14.06
C VAL A 292 -19.89 35.93 12.99
N LYS A 293 -18.58 36.08 13.20
CA LYS A 293 -17.65 36.79 12.32
C LYS A 293 -16.27 36.15 12.44
N THR A 294 -15.34 36.49 11.56
CA THR A 294 -13.95 35.99 11.59
C THR A 294 -13.36 36.14 13.00
N LEU A 295 -13.01 35.01 13.63
CA LEU A 295 -12.47 34.91 15.00
C LEU A 295 -13.42 35.37 16.13
N ARG A 296 -14.71 35.55 15.86
CA ARG A 296 -15.75 35.83 16.87
C ARG A 296 -16.67 34.64 17.00
N LEU A 297 -16.55 33.93 18.11
CA LEU A 297 -17.08 32.60 18.28
C LEU A 297 -17.95 32.54 19.52
N LEU A 298 -19.05 31.79 19.40
CA LEU A 298 -19.88 31.38 20.51
C LEU A 298 -19.71 29.87 20.66
N ALA A 299 -19.00 29.45 21.70
CA ALA A 299 -18.83 28.03 22.04
C ALA A 299 -19.73 27.69 23.22
N PHE A 300 -20.27 26.47 23.24
CA PHE A 300 -21.09 25.98 24.33
C PHE A 300 -20.69 24.54 24.66
N PHE A 301 -20.93 24.16 25.91
CA PHE A 301 -20.45 22.89 26.46
C PHE A 301 -21.47 22.32 27.45
N ASN A 302 -21.54 20.99 27.51
CA ASN A 302 -22.45 20.22 28.37
C ASN A 302 -23.93 20.50 28.11
N GLU A 303 -24.30 20.85 26.88
CA GLU A 303 -25.68 20.99 26.42
C GLU A 303 -26.31 19.63 26.08
N GLU A 304 -27.63 19.51 26.25
CA GLU A 304 -28.38 18.37 25.70
C GLU A 304 -28.75 18.61 24.23
N LYS A 305 -29.06 19.86 23.88
CA LYS A 305 -29.40 20.24 22.52
C LYS A 305 -29.20 21.73 22.30
N ALA A 306 -28.55 22.11 21.21
CA ALA A 306 -28.49 23.48 20.73
C ALA A 306 -29.20 23.60 19.37
N VAL A 307 -30.08 24.60 19.24
CA VAL A 307 -30.77 24.91 17.99
C VAL A 307 -30.44 26.34 17.60
N TYR A 308 -29.90 26.50 16.41
CA TYR A 308 -29.68 27.80 15.81
C TYR A 308 -31.01 28.46 15.43
N ASN A 309 -31.21 29.71 15.86
CA ASN A 309 -32.43 30.47 15.54
C ASN A 309 -32.14 31.47 14.40
N GLU A 310 -31.29 32.46 14.65
CA GLU A 310 -31.09 33.61 13.77
C GLU A 310 -29.69 34.22 13.97
N ALA A 311 -29.13 34.84 12.93
CA ALA A 311 -27.91 35.64 13.03
C ALA A 311 -28.01 36.91 12.20
N THR A 312 -27.48 37.99 12.73
CA THR A 312 -27.15 39.23 12.03
C THR A 312 -25.64 39.31 11.83
N GLU A 313 -25.13 40.36 11.17
CA GLU A 313 -23.67 40.52 10.94
C GLU A 313 -22.84 40.53 12.22
N ASN A 314 -23.41 40.98 13.34
CA ASN A 314 -22.70 41.17 14.62
C ASN A 314 -23.36 40.42 15.79
N SER A 315 -24.47 39.71 15.59
CA SER A 315 -25.13 38.99 16.67
C SER A 315 -25.66 37.63 16.25
N VAL A 316 -25.67 36.66 17.17
CA VAL A 316 -26.29 35.35 16.96
C VAL A 316 -27.24 35.01 18.09
N SER A 317 -28.36 34.37 17.74
CA SER A 317 -29.38 33.87 18.66
C SER A 317 -29.48 32.35 18.57
N LEU A 318 -29.32 31.68 19.71
CA LEU A 318 -29.38 30.23 19.85
C LEU A 318 -30.39 29.87 20.95
N THR A 319 -31.07 28.74 20.77
CA THR A 319 -31.83 28.10 21.84
C THR A 319 -31.02 26.93 22.37
N ILE A 320 -30.62 26.97 23.65
CA ILE A 320 -29.86 25.89 24.29
C ILE A 320 -30.74 25.24 25.35
N ASP A 321 -30.83 23.91 25.29
CA ASP A 321 -31.37 23.08 26.37
C ASP A 321 -30.24 22.75 27.33
N SER A 322 -30.28 23.38 28.49
CA SER A 322 -29.21 23.39 29.49
C SER A 322 -29.45 22.30 30.53
N SER A 323 -28.43 21.46 30.73
CA SER A 323 -28.36 20.45 31.79
C SER A 323 -27.62 21.00 33.01
N GLN A 324 -27.26 20.16 33.97
CA GLN A 324 -26.40 20.60 35.08
C GLN A 324 -25.00 20.95 34.55
N ASN A 325 -24.49 22.13 34.92
CA ASN A 325 -23.18 22.65 34.51
C ASN A 325 -23.01 22.97 33.02
N THR A 326 -24.09 23.26 32.28
CA THR A 326 -23.97 23.86 30.94
C THR A 326 -23.38 25.26 31.06
N TYR A 327 -22.37 25.53 30.24
CA TYR A 327 -21.77 26.85 30.16
C TYR A 327 -21.51 27.26 28.72
N VAL A 328 -21.50 28.58 28.52
CA VAL A 328 -21.32 29.22 27.23
C VAL A 328 -20.11 30.11 27.32
N VAL A 329 -19.30 30.10 26.27
CA VAL A 329 -18.11 30.95 26.15
C VAL A 329 -18.25 31.84 24.92
N LEU A 330 -18.23 33.14 25.15
CA LEU A 330 -18.03 34.14 24.11
C LEU A 330 -16.54 34.34 23.92
N ILE A 331 -16.06 34.25 22.67
CA ILE A 331 -14.66 34.45 22.31
C ILE A 331 -14.60 35.54 21.25
N GLY A 332 -13.81 36.58 21.48
CA GLY A 332 -13.54 37.62 20.50
C GLY A 332 -12.17 38.23 20.68
N LEU A 333 -11.84 39.20 19.83
CA LEU A 333 -10.57 39.92 19.93
C LEU A 333 -10.59 40.81 21.18
N LYS A 334 -9.41 41.13 21.71
CA LYS A 334 -9.28 41.97 22.91
C LYS A 334 -9.98 43.33 22.74
N SER A 335 -9.98 43.89 21.53
CA SER A 335 -10.65 45.16 21.19
C SER A 335 -12.18 45.07 21.07
N ASP A 336 -12.78 43.88 20.97
CA ASP A 336 -14.23 43.73 20.71
C ASP A 336 -15.06 43.86 21.98
N ASP A 337 -16.15 44.62 22.03
CA ASP A 337 -17.08 44.51 23.16
C ASP A 337 -17.99 43.27 23.02
N LEU A 338 -17.94 42.38 24.03
CA LEU A 338 -18.69 41.12 24.08
C LEU A 338 -19.87 41.26 25.04
N ILE A 339 -21.08 41.11 24.51
CA ILE A 339 -22.32 41.22 25.29
C ILE A 339 -23.16 39.95 25.08
N LEU A 340 -23.62 39.36 26.18
CA LEU A 340 -24.53 38.21 26.19
C LEU A 340 -25.87 38.58 26.84
N HIS A 341 -26.96 38.28 26.15
CA HIS A 341 -28.31 38.28 26.72
C HIS A 341 -28.80 36.84 26.86
N VAL A 342 -29.26 36.48 28.06
CA VAL A 342 -29.93 35.21 28.32
C VAL A 342 -31.38 35.54 28.66
N ASP A 343 -32.32 34.95 27.92
CA ASP A 343 -33.76 35.20 28.06
C ASP A 343 -34.13 36.69 28.03
N ARG A 344 -33.48 37.45 27.13
CA ARG A 344 -33.61 38.91 26.93
C ARG A 344 -33.04 39.77 28.05
N VAL A 345 -32.36 39.20 29.04
CA VAL A 345 -31.68 39.94 30.11
C VAL A 345 -30.18 39.90 29.87
N GLN A 346 -29.51 41.06 29.92
CA GLN A 346 -28.05 41.12 29.83
C GLN A 346 -27.43 40.48 31.07
N VAL A 347 -26.54 39.51 30.86
CA VAL A 347 -25.88 38.77 31.95
C VAL A 347 -24.41 39.19 32.03
N THR A 348 -23.88 39.27 33.25
CA THR A 348 -22.44 39.50 33.47
C THR A 348 -21.69 38.16 33.49
N PRO A 349 -20.46 38.11 32.94
CA PRO A 349 -19.71 36.86 32.88
C PRO A 349 -19.28 36.39 34.26
N ASN A 350 -19.31 35.08 34.48
CA ASN A 350 -18.81 34.44 35.69
C ASN A 350 -17.27 34.48 35.73
N GLU A 351 -16.63 34.23 34.59
CA GLU A 351 -15.17 34.20 34.46
C GLU A 351 -14.75 34.97 33.20
N ARG A 352 -13.62 35.67 33.28
CA ARG A 352 -13.01 36.41 32.18
C ARG A 352 -11.59 35.94 31.97
N TYR A 353 -11.24 35.66 30.73
CA TYR A 353 -9.94 35.20 30.32
C TYR A 353 -9.39 36.13 29.26
N GLU A 354 -8.10 36.45 29.36
CA GLU A 354 -7.32 37.06 28.28
C GLU A 354 -6.17 36.11 27.96
N TYR A 355 -5.95 35.84 26.69
CA TYR A 355 -4.91 34.93 26.24
C TYR A 355 -4.45 35.27 24.82
N GLU A 356 -3.27 34.79 24.46
CA GLU A 356 -2.71 34.96 23.13
C GLU A 356 -2.79 33.64 22.37
N TRP A 357 -3.21 33.69 21.11
CA TRP A 357 -3.20 32.53 20.23
C TRP A 357 -2.73 32.92 18.82
N GLY A 358 -1.61 32.36 18.39
CA GLY A 358 -1.04 32.64 17.07
C GLY A 358 -0.61 34.11 16.88
N GLY A 359 -0.16 34.79 17.93
CA GLY A 359 0.23 36.21 17.85
C GLY A 359 -0.96 37.19 17.95
N VAL A 360 -2.17 36.71 18.19
CA VAL A 360 -3.39 37.53 18.32
C VAL A 360 -3.91 37.46 19.75
N GLU A 361 -4.25 38.61 20.33
CA GLU A 361 -4.78 38.71 21.68
C GLU A 361 -6.31 38.53 21.69
N PHE A 362 -6.77 37.54 22.43
CA PHE A 362 -8.18 37.20 22.60
C PHE A 362 -8.66 37.50 24.01
N LYS A 363 -9.97 37.72 24.12
CA LYS A 363 -10.68 37.63 25.39
C LYS A 363 -11.85 36.67 25.30
N ALA A 364 -12.05 35.90 26.37
CA ALA A 364 -13.14 34.95 26.48
C ALA A 364 -13.93 35.15 27.76
N TYR A 365 -15.25 35.17 27.64
CA TYR A 365 -16.19 35.37 28.74
C TYR A 365 -17.05 34.13 28.90
N LYS A 366 -17.00 33.54 30.09
CA LYS A 366 -17.72 32.29 30.41
C LYS A 366 -18.95 32.58 31.27
N TYR A 367 -20.06 31.97 30.91
CA TYR A 367 -21.37 32.14 31.52
C TYR A 367 -21.96 30.78 31.87
N TYR A 368 -22.36 30.57 33.12
CA TYR A 368 -23.07 29.37 33.53
C TYR A 368 -24.58 29.56 33.35
N LEU A 369 -25.21 28.60 32.67
CA LEU A 369 -26.65 28.59 32.48
C LEU A 369 -27.31 27.79 33.60
N LYS A 370 -28.52 28.21 33.97
CA LYS A 370 -29.36 27.38 34.86
C LYS A 370 -29.91 26.19 34.06
N PRO A 371 -30.33 25.10 34.72
CA PRO A 371 -30.98 24.01 34.01
C PRO A 371 -32.31 24.47 33.40
N GLY A 372 -32.56 24.08 32.15
CA GLY A 372 -33.76 24.43 31.40
C GLY A 372 -33.46 25.03 30.02
N LYS A 373 -34.53 25.40 29.31
CA LYS A 373 -34.43 25.93 27.96
C LYS A 373 -34.21 27.44 27.99
N HIS A 374 -33.08 27.88 27.45
CA HIS A 374 -32.67 29.29 27.43
C HIS A 374 -32.48 29.80 26.00
N ILE A 375 -32.87 31.06 25.77
CA ILE A 375 -32.58 31.79 24.53
C ILE A 375 -31.38 32.69 24.77
N ILE A 376 -30.30 32.46 24.03
CA ILE A 376 -29.04 33.15 24.18
C ILE A 376 -28.81 34.01 22.95
N GLN A 377 -28.60 35.31 23.18
CA GLN A 377 -28.25 36.26 22.15
C GLN A 377 -26.89 36.88 22.45
N ALA A 378 -25.92 36.54 21.62
CA ALA A 378 -24.56 37.05 21.69
C ALA A 378 -24.39 38.18 20.69
N SER A 379 -23.77 39.29 21.09
CA SER A 379 -23.41 40.39 20.20
C SER A 379 -21.96 40.80 20.37
N PHE A 380 -21.28 41.02 19.24
CA PHE A 380 -19.87 41.38 19.13
C PHE A 380 -19.77 42.76 18.49
N ILE A 381 -19.22 43.74 19.20
CA ILE A 381 -19.06 45.10 18.70
C ILE A 381 -17.56 45.36 18.52
N GLY A 382 -17.09 45.27 17.27
CA GLY A 382 -15.70 45.53 16.92
C GLY A 382 -15.42 45.43 15.43
N SER A 383 -14.40 46.19 14.99
CA SER A 383 -14.03 46.36 13.58
C SER A 383 -12.81 45.55 13.13
N ASP A 384 -11.99 45.10 14.07
CA ASP A 384 -10.63 44.68 13.76
C ASP A 384 -10.60 43.31 13.06
N ARG A 385 -9.66 43.17 12.11
CA ARG A 385 -9.41 41.92 11.40
C ARG A 385 -7.97 41.51 11.65
N ASP A 386 -7.76 40.83 12.76
CA ASP A 386 -6.47 40.21 13.03
C ASP A 386 -6.38 38.83 12.38
N LYS A 387 -5.15 38.45 12.02
CA LYS A 387 -4.84 37.17 11.40
C LYS A 387 -3.82 36.42 12.26
N PRO A 388 -4.14 35.22 12.74
CA PRO A 388 -3.17 34.41 13.47
C PRO A 388 -2.07 33.93 12.54
N TYR A 389 -0.85 33.88 13.05
CA TYR A 389 0.32 33.37 12.37
C TYR A 389 0.83 32.09 13.03
N PHE A 390 0.91 31.02 12.23
CA PHE A 390 1.54 29.77 12.61
C PHE A 390 2.51 29.34 11.51
N LYS A 391 3.68 28.84 11.92
CA LYS A 391 4.63 28.22 10.98
C LYS A 391 4.06 26.88 10.51
N GLU A 392 3.64 26.81 9.25
CA GLU A 392 3.15 25.57 8.63
C GLU A 392 4.27 24.52 8.53
N ILE A 393 3.89 23.24 8.68
CA ILE A 393 4.76 22.08 8.49
C ILE A 393 4.14 21.24 7.38
N TYR A 394 4.89 21.09 6.29
CA TYR A 394 4.40 20.47 5.07
C TYR A 394 4.73 18.99 5.04
N TYR A 395 3.71 18.13 5.00
CA TYR A 395 3.91 16.69 5.11
C TYR A 395 4.92 16.13 4.10
N ALA A 396 4.76 16.44 2.81
CA ALA A 396 5.62 15.86 1.78
C ALA A 396 7.05 16.43 1.80
N ARG A 397 7.22 17.73 2.09
CA ARG A 397 8.55 18.35 2.13
C ARG A 397 9.29 18.11 3.44
N ASP A 398 8.65 18.37 4.57
CA ASP A 398 9.31 18.43 5.87
C ASP A 398 9.34 17.04 6.54
N THR A 399 8.33 16.21 6.30
CA THR A 399 8.21 14.87 6.92
C THR A 399 8.71 13.78 5.97
N LEU A 400 8.33 13.83 4.69
CA LEU A 400 8.81 12.86 3.68
C LEU A 400 10.13 13.28 3.01
N LYS A 401 10.65 14.49 3.28
CA LYS A 401 11.90 15.02 2.70
C LYS A 401 11.91 15.05 1.16
N ILE A 402 10.75 15.16 0.53
CA ILE A 402 10.64 15.25 -0.93
C ILE A 402 11.01 16.67 -1.36
N ASN A 403 12.20 16.84 -1.93
CA ASN A 403 12.71 18.13 -2.39
C ASN A 403 13.00 18.12 -3.90
N ILE A 404 12.37 19.03 -4.66
CA ILE A 404 12.54 19.14 -6.12
C ILE A 404 13.95 19.61 -6.48
N ASN A 405 14.63 20.31 -5.56
CA ASN A 405 15.98 20.82 -5.77
C ASN A 405 17.05 19.72 -5.71
N GLU A 406 16.70 18.50 -5.29
CA GLU A 406 17.60 17.36 -5.19
C GLU A 406 17.01 16.14 -5.92
N PRO A 407 17.07 16.10 -7.27
CA PRO A 407 16.44 15.03 -8.08
C PRO A 407 16.96 13.62 -7.73
N LEU A 408 18.17 13.53 -7.14
CA LEU A 408 18.73 12.28 -6.63
C LEU A 408 17.86 11.63 -5.53
N SER A 409 17.14 12.44 -4.74
CA SER A 409 16.24 11.93 -3.69
C SER A 409 15.01 11.22 -4.26
N MET A 410 14.63 11.50 -5.51
CA MET A 410 13.52 10.83 -6.21
C MET A 410 13.99 9.60 -7.00
N ILE A 411 15.21 9.61 -7.53
CA ILE A 411 15.76 8.52 -8.33
C ILE A 411 16.20 7.35 -7.44
N TYR A 412 16.84 7.64 -6.30
CA TYR A 412 17.43 6.61 -5.44
C TYR A 412 16.42 5.57 -4.91
N PRO A 413 15.22 5.95 -4.42
CA PRO A 413 14.20 4.97 -4.00
C PRO A 413 13.75 4.06 -5.14
N VAL A 414 13.59 4.61 -6.35
CA VAL A 414 13.18 3.85 -7.54
C VAL A 414 14.29 2.90 -7.98
N ALA A 415 15.55 3.33 -7.94
CA ALA A 415 16.68 2.49 -8.28
C ALA A 415 16.84 1.30 -7.31
N ILE A 416 16.64 1.52 -6.01
CA ILE A 416 16.64 0.44 -5.01
C ILE A 416 15.51 -0.54 -5.26
N LEU A 417 14.31 -0.04 -5.58
CA LEU A 417 13.19 -0.89 -5.92
C LEU A 417 13.49 -1.79 -7.13
N ILE A 418 14.10 -1.23 -8.17
CA ILE A 418 14.53 -2.00 -9.35
C ILE A 418 15.56 -3.06 -8.95
N TYR A 419 16.56 -2.70 -8.14
CA TYR A 419 17.54 -3.68 -7.67
C TYR A 419 16.88 -4.82 -6.87
N ARG A 420 16.04 -4.48 -5.89
CA ARG A 420 15.42 -5.43 -4.96
C ARG A 420 14.34 -6.31 -5.61
N LEU A 421 13.55 -5.76 -6.53
CA LEU A 421 12.36 -6.42 -7.07
C LEU A 421 12.47 -6.82 -8.55
N PHE A 422 13.54 -6.45 -9.24
CA PHE A 422 13.81 -6.92 -10.60
C PHE A 422 15.10 -7.75 -10.65
N ILE A 423 16.21 -7.18 -10.20
CA ILE A 423 17.53 -7.83 -10.30
C ILE A 423 17.60 -9.06 -9.37
N ALA A 424 17.28 -8.90 -8.08
CA ALA A 424 17.38 -10.00 -7.13
C ALA A 424 16.47 -11.21 -7.46
N PRO A 425 15.17 -11.03 -7.81
CA PRO A 425 14.33 -12.14 -8.27
C PRO A 425 14.87 -12.81 -9.53
N THR A 426 15.40 -12.04 -10.49
CA THR A 426 15.97 -12.61 -11.74
C THR A 426 17.19 -13.48 -11.46
N VAL A 427 18.07 -13.04 -10.55
CA VAL A 427 19.22 -13.82 -10.10
C VAL A 427 18.75 -15.09 -9.40
N TYR A 428 17.79 -14.98 -8.48
CA TYR A 428 17.24 -16.14 -7.77
C TYR A 428 16.65 -17.17 -8.71
N PHE A 429 15.86 -16.71 -9.67
CA PHE A 429 15.24 -17.56 -10.68
C PHE A 429 16.26 -18.24 -11.59
N SER A 430 17.35 -17.55 -11.93
CA SER A 430 18.47 -18.14 -12.66
C SER A 430 19.14 -19.27 -11.86
N ILE A 431 19.25 -19.12 -10.54
CA ILE A 431 19.75 -20.17 -9.64
C ILE A 431 18.78 -21.36 -9.63
N LEU A 432 17.46 -21.13 -9.55
CA LEU A 432 16.47 -22.20 -9.59
C LEU A 432 16.49 -22.94 -10.93
N PHE A 433 16.60 -22.23 -12.06
CA PHE A 433 16.72 -22.87 -13.37
C PHE A 433 18.01 -23.66 -13.52
N SER A 434 19.15 -23.09 -13.10
CA SER A 434 20.43 -23.81 -13.10
C SER A 434 20.36 -25.10 -12.27
N SER A 435 19.75 -25.02 -11.09
CA SER A 435 19.53 -26.18 -10.20
C SER A 435 18.58 -27.20 -10.84
N SER A 436 17.52 -26.74 -11.51
CA SER A 436 16.59 -27.60 -12.27
C SER A 436 17.29 -28.31 -13.42
N LEU A 437 18.19 -27.63 -14.13
CA LEU A 437 18.97 -28.22 -15.22
C LEU A 437 19.98 -29.25 -14.71
N ALA A 438 20.63 -28.97 -13.57
CA ALA A 438 21.52 -29.93 -12.92
C ALA A 438 20.76 -31.20 -12.50
N LEU A 439 19.60 -31.05 -11.86
CA LEU A 439 18.75 -32.16 -11.47
C LEU A 439 18.20 -32.93 -12.69
N SER A 440 17.80 -32.21 -13.75
CA SER A 440 17.34 -32.83 -15.00
C SER A 440 18.41 -33.72 -15.64
N ARG A 441 19.69 -33.29 -15.62
CA ARG A 441 20.79 -34.11 -16.14
C ARG A 441 21.00 -35.38 -15.32
N LEU A 442 20.82 -35.32 -14.00
CA LEU A 442 20.86 -36.50 -13.12
C LEU A 442 19.70 -37.47 -13.43
N LEU A 443 18.49 -36.96 -13.66
CA LEU A 443 17.31 -37.78 -13.96
C LEU A 443 17.31 -38.35 -15.40
N GLY A 444 17.73 -37.56 -16.38
CA GLY A 444 17.62 -37.88 -17.81
C GLY A 444 18.88 -38.49 -18.44
N GLY A 445 20.03 -38.46 -17.77
CA GLY A 445 21.29 -39.10 -18.21
C GLY A 445 21.94 -38.53 -19.48
N SER A 446 21.41 -37.45 -20.07
CA SER A 446 22.04 -36.74 -21.20
C SER A 446 21.57 -35.28 -21.25
N SER A 447 22.40 -34.38 -21.80
CA SER A 447 22.10 -32.95 -21.91
C SER A 447 20.87 -32.72 -22.78
N SER A 448 19.81 -32.15 -22.21
CA SER A 448 18.60 -31.76 -22.94
C SER A 448 18.94 -30.78 -24.06
N LYS A 449 18.66 -31.15 -25.33
CA LYS A 449 18.80 -30.25 -26.49
C LYS A 449 17.90 -29.01 -26.39
N ILE A 450 16.78 -29.11 -25.64
CA ILE A 450 15.86 -28.00 -25.39
C ILE A 450 16.48 -26.94 -24.46
N ALA A 451 17.34 -27.38 -23.53
CA ALA A 451 18.06 -26.47 -22.64
C ALA A 451 19.12 -25.65 -23.38
N HIS A 452 19.62 -26.12 -24.53
CA HIS A 452 20.53 -25.32 -25.35
C HIS A 452 19.79 -24.14 -25.98
N VAL A 453 18.60 -24.36 -26.54
CA VAL A 453 17.81 -23.29 -27.20
C VAL A 453 17.35 -22.21 -26.21
N LEU A 454 16.96 -22.58 -24.98
CA LEU A 454 16.52 -21.62 -23.96
C LEU A 454 17.65 -20.82 -23.31
N VAL A 455 18.88 -21.33 -23.30
CA VAL A 455 20.04 -20.66 -22.67
C VAL A 455 20.94 -19.97 -23.70
N SER A 456 21.05 -20.48 -24.93
CA SER A 456 21.95 -19.92 -25.94
C SER A 456 21.30 -19.00 -26.96
N GLY A 457 19.96 -18.82 -26.96
CA GLY A 457 19.30 -17.85 -27.83
C GLY A 457 19.64 -17.99 -29.32
N VAL A 458 19.81 -19.24 -29.80
CA VAL A 458 20.02 -19.62 -31.21
C VAL A 458 19.12 -20.79 -31.54
#